data_AF-A0A8K0KEE3-F1
#
_entry.id   AF-A0A8K0KEE3-F1
#
_cell.length_a   1.000
_cell.length_b   1.000
_cell.length_c   1.000
_cell.angle_alpha   90.00
_cell.angle_beta   90.00
_cell.angle_gamma   90.00
#
_symmetry.space_group_name_H-M   'P 1'
#
loop_
_entity.id
_entity.type
_entity.pdbx_description
1 polymer ?
#
loop_
_entity_poly.entity_id
_entity_poly.type
_entity_poly.pdbx_seq_one_letter_code
_entity_poly.pdbx_strand_id
1 'polypeptide(L)'
;MSKAPEVKFTKIFINNEFIDSVSGKTFPTYNPATGKKIADVAEGDKADIDLAVSAAKDAFKIGSKWRTMDASARGHLLLKLASLMERDIDYLASLETFDNGKPIKDSIVDVRAAAHAIRYHAGWCDKIHGKTIPV
;
A
#
# COMPACT_ATOMS: atom_id res chain seq x y z
N MET A 1 14.51 21.51 -13.87
CA MET A 1 13.48 20.45 -13.88
C MET A 1 13.96 19.35 -12.96
N SER A 2 13.20 18.97 -11.93
CA SER A 2 13.59 17.85 -11.08
C SER A 2 13.69 16.57 -11.92
N LYS A 3 14.73 15.78 -11.68
CA LYS A 3 14.96 14.49 -12.35
C LYS A 3 13.75 13.57 -12.09
N ALA A 4 13.36 12.77 -13.08
CA ALA A 4 12.30 11.79 -12.91
C ALA A 4 12.64 10.85 -11.73
N PRO A 5 11.68 10.56 -10.82
CA PRO A 5 11.92 9.65 -9.72
C PRO A 5 12.20 8.23 -10.25
N GLU A 6 13.11 7.51 -9.59
CA GLU A 6 13.38 6.11 -9.89
C GLU A 6 12.16 5.25 -9.52
N VAL A 7 11.66 4.45 -10.47
CA VAL A 7 10.58 3.50 -10.20
C VAL A 7 11.17 2.21 -9.61
N LYS A 8 10.89 1.95 -8.33
CA LYS A 8 11.46 0.81 -7.60
C LYS A 8 10.63 -0.47 -7.67
N PHE A 9 9.32 -0.35 -7.83
CA PHE A 9 8.37 -1.47 -7.71
C PHE A 9 7.37 -1.45 -8.86
N THR A 10 7.32 -2.54 -9.63
CA THR A 10 6.42 -2.68 -10.79
C THR A 10 5.73 -4.05 -10.84
N LYS A 11 5.94 -4.88 -9.82
CA LYS A 11 5.47 -6.26 -9.73
C LYS A 11 4.27 -6.40 -8.79
N ILE A 12 3.56 -7.52 -8.86
CA ILE A 12 2.45 -7.85 -7.95
C ILE A 12 3.03 -8.16 -6.57
N PHE A 13 2.45 -7.62 -5.49
CA PHE A 13 2.92 -7.84 -4.12
C PHE A 13 2.00 -8.82 -3.37
N ILE A 14 2.45 -10.07 -3.20
CA ILE A 14 1.71 -11.14 -2.51
C ILE A 14 2.64 -11.81 -1.50
N ASN A 15 2.14 -12.06 -0.29
CA ASN A 15 2.88 -12.77 0.77
C ASN A 15 4.28 -12.16 1.08
N ASN A 16 4.37 -10.83 1.10
CA ASN A 16 5.60 -10.06 1.28
C ASN A 16 6.65 -10.19 0.17
N GLU A 17 6.27 -10.69 -1.01
CA GLU A 17 7.15 -10.86 -2.16
C GLU A 17 6.62 -10.12 -3.40
N PHE A 18 7.54 -9.64 -4.23
CA PHE A 18 7.25 -9.04 -5.53
C PHE A 18 7.36 -10.11 -6.62
N ILE A 19 6.23 -10.50 -7.21
CA ILE A 19 6.13 -11.54 -8.23
C ILE A 19 5.65 -10.97 -9.57
N ASP A 20 6.08 -11.60 -10.66
CA ASP A 20 5.52 -11.31 -11.98
C ASP A 20 4.08 -11.84 -12.07
N SER A 21 3.29 -11.35 -13.04
CA SER A 21 1.97 -11.91 -13.29
C SER A 21 2.08 -13.35 -13.77
N VAL A 22 1.10 -14.20 -13.44
CA VAL A 22 1.06 -15.60 -13.88
C VAL A 22 1.09 -15.70 -15.41
N SER A 23 0.49 -14.73 -16.11
CA SER A 23 0.50 -14.66 -17.56
C SER A 23 1.81 -14.10 -18.14
N GLY A 24 2.68 -13.51 -17.32
CA GLY A 24 3.86 -12.76 -17.74
C GLY A 24 3.57 -11.42 -18.42
N LYS A 25 2.29 -11.03 -18.56
CA LYS A 25 1.89 -9.77 -19.18
C LYS A 25 2.19 -8.58 -18.29
N THR A 26 2.41 -7.45 -18.95
CA THR A 26 2.59 -6.14 -18.34
C THR A 26 1.82 -5.11 -19.14
N PHE A 27 1.40 -4.03 -18.48
CA PHE A 27 0.83 -2.85 -19.15
C PHE A 27 1.64 -1.58 -18.81
N PRO A 28 1.72 -0.62 -19.74
CA PRO A 28 2.45 0.61 -19.52
C PRO A 28 1.66 1.61 -18.67
N THR A 29 2.34 2.32 -17.75
CA THR A 29 1.85 3.59 -17.19
C THR A 29 2.56 4.77 -17.86
N TYR A 30 1.92 5.94 -17.90
CA TYR A 30 2.34 7.12 -18.64
C TYR A 30 2.28 8.37 -17.77
N ASN A 31 3.25 9.26 -17.97
CA ASN A 31 3.23 10.59 -17.37
C ASN A 31 2.23 11.47 -18.13
N PRO A 32 1.15 11.94 -17.50
CA PRO A 32 0.09 12.67 -18.20
C PRO A 32 0.52 14.08 -18.66
N ALA A 33 1.55 14.66 -18.04
CA ALA A 33 2.07 15.98 -18.44
C ALA A 33 2.89 15.93 -19.74
N THR A 34 3.39 14.75 -20.14
CA THR A 34 4.29 14.59 -21.29
C THR A 34 3.85 13.51 -22.29
N GLY A 35 2.93 12.64 -21.91
CA GLY A 35 2.53 11.45 -22.66
C GLY A 35 3.62 10.36 -22.74
N LYS A 36 4.75 10.55 -22.07
CA LYS A 36 5.87 9.59 -22.10
C LYS A 36 5.60 8.44 -21.14
N LYS A 37 5.95 7.22 -21.57
CA LYS A 37 5.89 6.03 -20.73
C LYS A 37 6.80 6.16 -19.51
N ILE A 38 6.30 5.75 -18.35
CA ILE A 38 7.00 5.73 -17.07
C ILE A 38 7.65 4.36 -16.86
N ALA A 39 6.84 3.30 -16.87
CA ALA A 39 7.27 1.92 -16.65
C ALA A 39 6.23 0.93 -17.21
N ASP A 40 6.62 -0.34 -17.34
CA ASP A 40 5.69 -1.46 -17.47
C ASP A 40 5.41 -2.05 -16.09
N VAL A 41 4.13 -2.23 -15.76
CA VAL A 41 3.65 -2.80 -14.50
C VAL A 41 3.03 -4.16 -14.78
N ALA A 42 3.25 -5.14 -13.90
CA ALA A 42 2.67 -6.47 -14.01
C ALA A 42 1.15 -6.41 -14.13
N GLU A 43 0.61 -7.04 -15.18
CA GLU A 43 -0.82 -7.10 -15.47
C GLU A 43 -1.42 -8.30 -14.75
N GLY A 44 -1.91 -8.07 -13.53
CA GLY A 44 -2.59 -9.10 -12.75
C GLY A 44 -3.95 -9.45 -13.34
N ASP A 45 -4.25 -10.75 -13.41
CA ASP A 45 -5.53 -11.29 -13.88
C ASP A 45 -6.11 -12.26 -12.82
N LYS A 46 -7.19 -12.97 -13.16
CA LYS A 46 -7.90 -13.90 -12.27
C LYS A 46 -6.97 -14.85 -11.52
N ALA A 47 -5.96 -15.40 -12.17
CA ALA A 47 -5.02 -16.33 -11.54
C ALA A 47 -4.18 -15.66 -10.44
N ASP A 48 -3.72 -14.44 -10.66
CA ASP A 48 -2.98 -13.65 -9.67
C ASP A 48 -3.87 -13.25 -8.49
N ILE A 49 -5.14 -12.93 -8.77
CA ILE A 49 -6.16 -12.67 -7.75
C ILE A 49 -6.40 -13.93 -6.91
N ASP A 50 -6.51 -15.10 -7.54
CA ASP A 50 -6.69 -16.37 -6.84
C ASP A 50 -5.50 -16.67 -5.90
N LEU A 51 -4.26 -16.36 -6.32
CA LEU A 51 -3.06 -16.43 -5.47
C LEU A 51 -3.11 -15.44 -4.29
N ALA A 52 -3.47 -14.17 -4.55
CA ALA A 52 -3.58 -13.14 -3.52
C ALA A 52 -4.63 -13.51 -2.46
N VAL A 53 -5.79 -14.00 -2.90
CA VAL A 53 -6.88 -14.44 -2.01
C VAL A 53 -6.45 -15.66 -1.18
N SER A 54 -5.74 -16.62 -1.78
CA SER A 54 -5.22 -17.77 -1.03
C SER A 54 -4.26 -17.31 0.08
N ALA A 55 -3.28 -16.47 -0.25
CA ALA A 55 -2.32 -15.94 0.73
C ALA A 55 -3.01 -15.14 1.84
N ALA A 56 -4.00 -14.31 1.49
CA ALA A 56 -4.79 -13.55 2.48
C ALA A 56 -5.60 -14.48 3.41
N LYS A 57 -6.22 -15.54 2.87
CA LYS A 57 -6.93 -16.56 3.66
C LYS A 57 -5.98 -17.25 4.64
N ASP A 58 -4.79 -17.63 4.19
CA ASP A 58 -3.78 -18.27 5.02
C ASP A 58 -3.32 -17.34 6.16
N ALA A 59 -3.06 -16.07 5.85
CA ALA A 59 -2.72 -15.06 6.85
C ALA A 59 -3.86 -14.83 7.87
N PHE A 60 -5.12 -15.11 7.53
CA PHE A 60 -6.29 -14.88 8.38
C PHE A 60 -6.84 -16.14 9.10
N LYS A 61 -6.21 -17.31 8.92
CA LYS A 61 -6.59 -18.57 9.60
C LYS A 61 -6.61 -18.40 11.13
N ILE A 62 -7.52 -19.09 11.81
CA ILE A 62 -7.52 -19.15 13.28
C ILE A 62 -6.17 -19.72 13.75
N GLY A 63 -5.55 -19.06 14.73
CA GLY A 63 -4.21 -19.42 15.21
C GLY A 63 -3.05 -18.84 14.40
N SER A 64 -3.32 -18.12 13.30
CA SER A 64 -2.26 -17.44 12.53
C SER A 64 -1.67 -16.26 13.31
N LYS A 65 -0.43 -15.91 12.96
CA LYS A 65 0.29 -14.77 13.56
C LYS A 65 -0.54 -13.48 13.54
N TRP A 66 -1.27 -13.18 12.46
CA TRP A 66 -2.08 -11.97 12.37
C TRP A 66 -3.32 -12.03 13.28
N ARG A 67 -3.98 -13.19 13.35
CA ARG A 67 -5.18 -13.40 14.17
C ARG A 67 -4.90 -13.43 15.66
N THR A 68 -3.74 -13.94 16.06
CA THR A 68 -3.32 -14.05 17.46
C THR A 68 -2.48 -12.87 17.93
N MET A 69 -2.14 -11.93 17.05
CA MET A 69 -1.41 -10.72 17.41
C MET A 69 -2.27 -9.82 18.30
N ASP A 70 -1.66 -9.29 19.37
CA ASP A 70 -2.29 -8.28 20.20
C ASP A 70 -2.81 -7.12 19.36
N ALA A 71 -3.99 -6.63 19.73
CA ALA A 71 -4.62 -5.52 19.04
C ALA A 71 -3.75 -4.26 19.04
N SER A 72 -3.06 -3.99 20.15
CA SER A 72 -2.10 -2.89 20.29
C SER A 72 -0.87 -3.08 19.38
N ALA A 73 -0.39 -4.30 19.19
CA ALA A 73 0.74 -4.59 18.32
C ALA A 73 0.40 -4.34 16.83
N ARG A 74 -0.85 -4.60 16.41
CA ARG A 74 -1.32 -4.15 15.08
C ARG A 74 -1.28 -2.62 14.95
N GLY A 75 -1.66 -1.91 16.01
CA GLY A 75 -1.53 -0.45 16.09
C GLY A 75 -0.07 0.00 15.91
N HIS A 76 0.89 -0.65 16.58
CA HIS A 76 2.32 -0.34 16.41
C HIS A 76 2.82 -0.52 14.97
N LEU A 77 2.36 -1.57 14.27
CA LEU A 77 2.70 -1.79 12.86
C LEU A 77 2.17 -0.67 11.97
N LEU A 78 0.93 -0.22 12.19
CA LEU A 78 0.35 0.89 11.44
C LEU A 78 1.05 2.22 11.74
N LEU A 79 1.43 2.48 12.99
CA LEU A 79 2.24 3.65 13.35
C LEU A 79 3.60 3.62 12.65
N LYS A 80 4.24 2.45 12.60
CA LYS A 80 5.51 2.29 11.88
C LYS A 80 5.35 2.55 10.39
N LEU A 81 4.27 2.08 9.76
CA LEU A 81 3.96 2.36 8.36
C LEU A 81 3.81 3.86 8.10
N ALA A 82 3.04 4.57 8.92
CA ALA A 82 2.88 6.02 8.79
C ALA A 82 4.21 6.77 8.94
N SER A 83 5.07 6.36 9.88
CA SER A 83 6.42 6.95 10.02
C SER A 83 7.32 6.67 8.82
N LEU A 84 7.20 5.50 8.18
CA LEU A 84 7.96 5.18 6.96
C LEU A 84 7.47 6.01 5.76
N MET A 85 6.15 6.23 5.65
CA MET A 85 5.59 7.10 4.60
C MET A 85 6.07 8.54 4.74
N GLU A 86 6.13 9.08 5.96
CA GLU A 86 6.65 10.43 6.18
C GLU A 86 8.15 10.54 5.96
N ARG A 87 8.92 9.51 6.36
CA ARG A 87 10.35 9.45 6.06
C ARG A 87 10.60 9.56 4.55
N ASP A 88 9.75 8.90 3.75
CA ASP A 88 9.89 8.83 2.29
C ASP A 88 9.01 9.84 1.55
N ILE A 89 8.53 10.89 2.22
CA ILE A 89 7.54 11.83 1.67
C ILE A 89 7.97 12.47 0.36
N ASP A 90 9.23 12.87 0.23
CA ASP A 90 9.75 13.51 -0.99
C ASP A 90 9.72 12.55 -2.18
N TYR A 91 10.04 11.28 -1.94
CA TYR A 91 9.99 10.24 -2.96
C TYR A 91 8.53 9.94 -3.35
N LEU A 92 7.66 9.68 -2.37
CA LEU A 92 6.27 9.34 -2.63
C LEU A 92 5.52 10.48 -3.34
N ALA A 93 5.73 11.73 -2.91
CA ALA A 93 5.10 12.89 -3.54
C ALA A 93 5.64 13.16 -4.95
N SER A 94 6.94 12.96 -5.17
CA SER A 94 7.53 13.09 -6.51
C SER A 94 7.00 12.02 -7.46
N LEU A 95 6.85 10.78 -6.99
CA LEU A 95 6.30 9.68 -7.78
C LEU A 95 4.80 9.90 -8.08
N GLU A 96 4.02 10.33 -7.08
CA GLU A 96 2.62 10.69 -7.24
C GLU A 96 2.43 11.81 -8.28
N THR A 97 3.22 12.89 -8.20
CA THR A 97 3.19 13.95 -9.23
C THR A 97 3.60 13.42 -10.60
N PHE A 98 4.57 12.52 -10.67
CA PHE A 98 5.08 12.01 -11.93
C PHE A 98 4.08 11.10 -12.66
N ASP A 99 3.32 10.29 -11.92
CA ASP A 99 2.34 9.35 -12.45
C ASP A 99 0.93 9.96 -12.59
N ASN A 100 0.50 10.79 -11.63
CA ASN A 100 -0.83 11.42 -11.64
C ASN A 100 -0.87 12.78 -12.36
N GLY A 101 0.24 13.54 -12.36
CA GLY A 101 0.34 14.87 -12.98
C GLY A 101 -0.05 16.05 -12.07
N LYS A 102 -0.50 15.82 -10.84
CA LYS A 102 -0.85 16.89 -9.89
C LYS A 102 0.39 17.70 -9.43
N PRO A 103 0.24 18.98 -9.06
CA PRO A 103 1.34 19.78 -8.52
C PRO A 103 2.00 19.13 -7.31
N ILE A 104 3.33 19.23 -7.20
CA ILE A 104 4.12 18.60 -6.13
C ILE A 104 3.66 18.99 -4.71
N LYS A 105 3.17 20.22 -4.54
CA LYS A 105 2.64 20.68 -3.25
C LYS A 105 1.39 19.92 -2.83
N ASP A 106 0.54 19.56 -3.78
CA ASP A 106 -0.68 18.81 -3.53
C ASP A 106 -0.34 17.34 -3.23
N SER A 107 0.59 16.73 -3.97
CA SER A 107 1.09 15.38 -3.67
C SER A 107 1.69 15.26 -2.26
N ILE A 108 2.41 16.29 -1.78
CA ILE A 108 2.94 16.33 -0.40
C ILE A 108 1.79 16.34 0.62
N VAL A 109 0.72 17.07 0.33
CA VAL A 109 -0.49 17.09 1.18
C VAL A 109 -1.15 15.71 1.20
N ASP A 110 -1.30 15.07 0.04
CA ASP A 110 -1.91 13.74 -0.07
C ASP A 110 -1.14 12.67 0.72
N VAL A 111 0.19 12.62 0.59
CA VAL A 111 1.01 11.66 1.34
C VAL A 111 0.89 11.88 2.85
N ARG A 112 0.87 13.16 3.31
CA ARG A 112 0.65 13.50 4.73
C ARG A 112 -0.73 13.08 5.19
N ALA A 113 -1.77 13.34 4.39
CA ALA A 113 -3.14 12.98 4.70
C ALA A 113 -3.28 11.45 4.82
N ALA A 114 -2.69 10.69 3.91
CA ALA A 114 -2.67 9.23 3.96
C ALA A 114 -1.94 8.70 5.22
N ALA A 115 -0.77 9.25 5.55
CA ALA A 115 -0.06 8.89 6.78
C ALA A 115 -0.88 9.22 8.04
N HIS A 116 -1.55 10.38 8.07
CA HIS A 116 -2.45 10.77 9.16
C HIS A 116 -3.65 9.82 9.30
N ALA A 117 -4.27 9.43 8.19
CA ALA A 117 -5.38 8.49 8.19
C ALA A 117 -4.95 7.13 8.77
N ILE A 118 -3.76 6.65 8.41
CA ILE A 118 -3.20 5.40 8.97
C ILE A 118 -2.97 5.54 10.47
N ARG A 119 -2.40 6.67 10.94
CA ARG A 119 -2.21 6.91 12.38
C ARG A 119 -3.49 6.94 13.17
N TYR A 120 -4.52 7.58 12.62
CA TYR A 120 -5.84 7.62 13.25
C TYR A 120 -6.37 6.20 13.47
N HIS A 121 -6.33 5.35 12.43
CA HIS A 121 -6.79 3.96 12.53
C HIS A 121 -5.88 3.07 13.40
N ALA A 122 -4.58 3.38 13.49
CA ALA A 122 -3.68 2.72 14.43
C ALA A 122 -4.18 2.85 15.87
N GLY A 123 -4.68 4.04 16.25
CA GLY A 123 -5.26 4.30 17.56
C GLY A 123 -6.56 3.55 17.84
N TRP A 124 -7.27 3.07 16.82
CA TRP A 124 -8.50 2.29 16.96
C TRP A 124 -8.29 0.79 17.12
N CYS A 125 -7.08 0.29 16.83
CA CYS A 125 -6.84 -1.15 16.72
C CYS A 125 -7.24 -1.93 17.98
N ASP A 126 -7.05 -1.35 19.18
CA ASP A 126 -7.37 -1.92 20.48
C ASP A 126 -8.65 -1.35 21.14
N LYS A 127 -9.44 -0.56 20.40
CA LYS A 127 -10.66 0.11 20.90
C LYS A 127 -11.94 -0.41 20.23
N ILE A 128 -11.84 -1.49 19.46
CA ILE A 128 -12.99 -2.19 18.90
C ILE A 128 -13.57 -3.11 19.98
N HIS A 129 -14.51 -2.58 20.76
CA HIS A 129 -15.11 -3.28 21.88
C HIS A 129 -16.37 -4.06 21.49
N GLY A 130 -16.61 -5.17 22.19
CA GLY A 130 -17.90 -5.85 22.21
C GLY A 130 -18.89 -5.18 23.18
N LYS A 131 -20.02 -5.84 23.42
CA LYS A 131 -21.02 -5.46 24.42
C LYS A 131 -21.39 -6.69 25.26
N THR A 132 -21.71 -6.47 26.53
CA THR A 132 -22.39 -7.47 27.37
C THR A 132 -23.87 -7.12 27.42
N ILE A 133 -24.74 -8.04 27.03
CA ILE A 133 -26.20 -7.84 26.99
C ILE A 133 -26.81 -8.63 28.16
N PRO A 134 -27.45 -7.98 29.15
CA PRO A 134 -28.10 -8.69 30.26
C PRO A 134 -29.32 -9.48 29.74
N VAL A 135 -29.43 -10.74 30.16
CA VAL A 135 -30.59 -11.61 29.95
C VAL A 135 -31.52 -11.58 31.14
#